data_AF-T0YIP7-F1
#
_entry.id   AF-T0YIP7-F1
#
_cell.length_a   1.000
_cell.length_b   1.000
_cell.length_c   1.000
_cell.angle_alpha   90.00
_cell.angle_beta   90.00
_cell.angle_gamma   90.00
#
_symmetry.space_group_name_H-M   'P 1'
#
loop_
_entity.id
_entity.type
_entity.pdbx_description
1 polymer ?
#
loop_
_entity_poly.entity_id
_entity_poly.type
_entity_poly.pdbx_seq_one_letter_code
_entity_poly.pdbx_strand_id
1 'polypeptide(L)'
;MLLIVPNLPDPGCPDGLTLESNVVIRSYPAQLPKYLPHQRVPHWEIGKELNILDMERGAKLSGSMFPLYKGMGATLVRALTSFALDLHADAFVEIQPPTLVRTQTMMATGHLPKFADEAYQIERDDLWAIPTAEVPL
;
A
#
# COMPACT_ATOMS: atom_id res chain seq x y z
N MET A 1 8.54 -28.09 -1.16
CA MET A 1 9.24 -27.14 -2.06
C MET A 1 8.36 -26.53 -3.16
N LEU A 2 7.05 -26.79 -3.23
CA LEU A 2 6.18 -26.18 -4.26
C LEU A 2 5.74 -24.75 -3.94
N LEU A 3 5.63 -24.38 -2.65
CA LEU A 3 5.11 -23.07 -2.21
C LEU A 3 5.99 -21.86 -2.58
N ILE A 4 7.21 -22.09 -3.08
CA ILE A 4 8.14 -21.01 -3.47
C ILE A 4 8.15 -20.76 -4.98
N VAL A 5 7.48 -21.63 -5.76
CA VAL A 5 7.38 -21.48 -7.21
C VAL A 5 6.28 -20.46 -7.51
N PRO A 6 6.58 -19.34 -8.21
CA PRO A 6 5.56 -18.36 -8.53
C PRO A 6 4.53 -18.93 -9.51
N ASN A 7 3.39 -18.27 -9.62
CA ASN A 7 2.39 -18.63 -10.62
C ASN A 7 2.95 -18.45 -12.04
N LEU A 8 2.48 -19.27 -12.98
CA LEU A 8 2.85 -19.13 -14.38
C LEU A 8 2.24 -17.85 -14.95
N PRO A 9 3.01 -16.99 -15.64
CA PRO A 9 2.46 -15.83 -16.32
C PRO A 9 1.41 -16.22 -17.37
N ASP A 10 0.41 -15.36 -17.57
CA ASP A 10 -0.55 -15.52 -18.67
C ASP A 10 0.17 -15.44 -20.03
N PRO A 11 -0.22 -16.22 -21.06
CA PRO A 11 0.42 -16.18 -22.37
C PRO A 11 0.38 -14.82 -23.09
N GLY A 12 -0.55 -13.93 -22.71
CA GLY A 12 -0.63 -12.56 -23.21
C GLY A 12 0.24 -11.56 -22.44
N CYS A 13 0.90 -11.98 -21.35
CA CYS A 13 1.79 -11.14 -20.57
C CYS A 13 3.06 -10.84 -21.40
N PRO A 14 3.45 -9.57 -21.57
CA PRO A 14 4.66 -9.23 -22.32
C PRO A 14 5.91 -9.74 -21.59
N ASP A 15 6.88 -10.23 -22.36
CA ASP A 15 8.18 -10.59 -21.82
C ASP A 15 8.95 -9.36 -21.35
N GLY A 16 9.57 -9.45 -20.18
CA GLY A 16 10.34 -8.36 -19.59
C GLY A 16 11.23 -8.83 -18.45
N LEU A 17 12.42 -8.24 -18.34
CA LEU A 17 13.35 -8.50 -17.24
C LEU A 17 13.33 -7.40 -16.18
N THR A 18 12.93 -6.19 -16.58
CA THR A 18 12.98 -4.99 -15.75
C THR A 18 11.73 -4.15 -15.98
N LEU A 19 11.52 -3.15 -15.11
CA LEU A 19 10.35 -2.26 -15.18
C LEU A 19 10.29 -1.46 -16.48
N GLU A 20 11.43 -1.23 -17.14
CA GLU A 20 11.52 -0.55 -18.44
C GLU A 20 10.89 -1.36 -19.58
N SER A 21 10.68 -2.67 -19.38
CA SER A 21 10.02 -3.55 -20.35
C SER A 21 8.48 -3.47 -20.27
N ASN A 22 7.94 -2.80 -19.25
CA ASN A 22 6.50 -2.68 -19.07
C ASN A 22 5.87 -1.86 -20.21
N VAL A 23 4.82 -2.41 -20.82
CA VAL A 23 4.10 -1.76 -21.93
C VAL A 23 3.02 -0.85 -21.38
N VAL A 24 3.06 0.44 -21.74
CA VAL A 24 2.00 1.40 -21.39
C VAL A 24 0.77 1.16 -22.27
N ILE A 25 -0.30 0.63 -21.67
CA ILE A 25 -1.55 0.34 -22.38
C ILE A 25 -2.43 1.59 -22.53
N ARG A 26 -2.44 2.48 -21.53
CA ARG A 26 -3.26 3.70 -21.52
C ARG A 26 -2.68 4.76 -20.60
N SER A 27 -2.81 6.03 -20.99
CA SER A 27 -2.51 7.19 -20.15
C SER A 27 -3.73 8.11 -20.06
N TYR A 28 -4.09 8.53 -18.85
CA TYR A 28 -5.14 9.52 -18.63
C TYR A 28 -4.77 10.49 -17.50
N PRO A 29 -4.78 11.82 -17.74
CA PRO A 29 -4.90 12.46 -19.05
C PRO A 29 -3.76 12.05 -20.00
N ALA A 30 -3.97 12.12 -21.32
CA ALA A 30 -2.97 11.73 -22.31
C ALA A 30 -1.67 12.57 -22.19
N GLN A 31 -1.77 13.79 -21.64
CA GLN A 31 -0.65 14.65 -21.32
C GLN A 31 -0.78 15.12 -19.87
N LEU A 32 0.30 14.98 -19.10
CA LEU A 32 0.36 15.49 -17.74
C LEU A 32 0.41 17.03 -17.74
N PRO A 33 -0.16 17.69 -16.71
CA PRO A 33 -0.04 19.13 -16.55
C PRO A 33 1.43 19.55 -16.49
N LYS A 34 1.77 20.64 -17.19
CA LYS A 34 3.13 21.20 -17.13
C LYS A 34 3.23 22.13 -15.91
N TYR A 35 3.99 21.69 -14.92
CA TYR A 35 4.30 22.49 -13.73
C TYR A 35 5.60 23.28 -13.93
N LEU A 36 5.56 24.56 -13.56
CA LEU A 36 6.74 25.41 -13.45
C LEU A 36 7.68 24.87 -12.35
N PRO A 37 9.00 25.16 -12.40
CA PRO A 37 9.95 24.60 -11.43
C PRO A 37 9.57 24.84 -9.97
N HIS A 38 9.04 26.02 -9.64
CA HIS A 38 8.61 26.36 -8.28
C HIS A 38 7.35 25.61 -7.80
N GLN A 39 6.60 24.98 -8.70
CA GLN A 39 5.41 24.18 -8.35
C GLN A 39 5.77 22.71 -8.07
N ARG A 40 7.00 22.29 -8.38
CA ARG A 40 7.47 20.91 -8.20
C ARG A 40 8.05 20.75 -6.79
N VAL A 41 7.20 20.96 -5.79
CA VAL A 41 7.57 20.80 -4.38
C VAL A 41 7.23 19.37 -3.94
N PRO A 42 8.16 18.64 -3.31
CA PRO A 42 7.86 17.31 -2.81
C PRO A 42 6.75 17.32 -1.77
N HIS A 43 5.95 16.25 -1.75
CA HIS A 43 4.78 16.16 -0.86
C HIS A 43 5.16 16.24 0.63
N TRP A 44 6.35 15.81 1.03
CA TRP A 44 6.80 15.88 2.42
C TRP A 44 7.11 17.32 2.86
N GLU A 45 7.62 18.16 1.97
CA GLU A 45 7.84 19.59 2.23
C GLU A 45 6.50 20.32 2.34
N ILE A 46 5.59 20.07 1.39
CA ILE A 46 4.22 20.61 1.43
C ILE A 46 3.52 20.21 2.74
N GLY A 47 3.62 18.93 3.10
CA GLY A 47 3.00 18.40 4.31
C GLY A 47 3.55 19.03 5.60
N LYS A 48 4.86 19.33 5.63
CA LYS A 48 5.52 20.03 6.74
C LYS A 48 5.12 21.51 6.79
N GLU A 49 5.12 22.21 5.65
CA GLU A 49 4.74 23.63 5.54
C GLU A 49 3.29 23.87 5.96
N LEU A 50 2.38 23.01 5.51
CA LEU A 50 0.97 23.04 5.90
C LEU A 50 0.72 22.51 7.33
N ASN A 51 1.76 22.01 8.01
CA ASN A 51 1.67 21.42 9.35
C ASN A 51 0.63 20.29 9.44
N ILE A 52 0.57 19.45 8.41
CA ILE A 52 -0.37 18.31 8.28
C ILE A 52 0.32 16.95 8.28
N LEU A 53 1.64 16.92 8.05
CA LEU A 53 2.49 15.73 8.06
C LEU A 53 3.73 15.98 8.93
N ASP A 54 3.95 15.12 9.92
CA ASP A 54 5.02 15.21 10.89
C ASP A 54 5.82 13.91 10.93
N MET A 55 6.86 13.85 10.08
CA MET A 55 7.75 12.68 9.99
C MET A 55 8.66 12.54 11.21
N GLU A 56 9.07 13.65 11.82
CA GLU A 56 10.00 13.66 12.96
C GLU A 56 9.33 13.08 14.21
N ARG A 57 8.09 13.49 14.51
CA ARG A 57 7.31 12.91 15.61
C ARG A 57 6.93 11.46 15.33
N GLY A 58 6.55 11.14 14.10
CA GLY A 58 6.26 9.76 13.71
C GLY A 58 7.48 8.84 13.92
N ALA A 59 8.66 9.29 13.52
CA ALA A 59 9.91 8.55 13.75
C ALA A 59 10.25 8.38 15.23
N LYS A 60 9.98 9.38 16.05
CA LYS A 60 10.18 9.28 17.51
C LYS A 60 9.26 8.23 18.16
N LEU A 61 8.07 8.02 17.61
CA LEU A 61 7.09 7.09 18.16
C LEU A 61 7.31 5.66 17.69
N SER A 62 7.60 5.46 16.41
CA SER A 62 7.56 4.14 15.77
C SER A 62 8.80 3.79 14.94
N GLY A 63 9.80 4.68 14.88
CA GLY A 63 10.98 4.52 14.02
C GLY A 63 10.78 5.05 12.60
N SER A 64 11.80 4.88 11.75
CA SER A 64 11.78 5.40 10.37
C SER A 64 10.58 4.88 9.57
N MET A 65 10.12 5.66 8.58
CA MET A 65 9.01 5.35 7.66
C MET A 65 7.60 5.31 8.29
N PHE A 66 7.42 5.82 9.50
CA PHE A 66 6.09 5.99 10.12
C PHE A 66 5.68 7.47 10.11
N PRO A 67 4.79 7.92 9.20
CA PRO A 67 4.30 9.30 9.18
C PRO A 67 3.26 9.56 10.27
N LEU A 68 3.29 10.74 10.89
CA LEU A 68 2.19 11.24 11.72
C LEU A 68 1.41 12.31 10.96
N TYR A 69 0.13 12.03 10.68
CA TYR A 69 -0.78 13.02 10.09
C TYR A 69 -1.53 13.79 11.19
N LYS A 70 -1.77 15.08 10.96
CA LYS A 70 -2.44 15.97 11.93
C LYS A 70 -3.36 16.98 11.25
N GLY A 71 -4.36 17.47 11.98
CA GLY A 71 -5.32 18.46 11.50
C GLY A 71 -5.97 18.06 10.16
N MET A 72 -5.82 18.91 9.15
CA MET A 72 -6.35 18.65 7.82
C MET A 72 -5.73 17.42 7.13
N GLY A 73 -4.49 17.04 7.44
CA GLY A 73 -3.86 15.83 6.88
C GLY A 73 -4.57 14.56 7.35
N ALA A 74 -4.82 14.45 8.66
CA ALA A 74 -5.55 13.33 9.23
C ALA A 74 -7.00 13.27 8.71
N THR A 75 -7.61 14.45 8.51
CA THR A 75 -8.95 14.55 7.90
C THR A 75 -8.94 14.07 6.45
N LEU A 76 -7.94 14.45 5.66
CA LEU A 76 -7.81 14.06 4.27
C LEU A 76 -7.60 12.55 4.12
N VAL A 77 -6.74 11.93 4.93
CA VAL A 77 -6.53 10.48 4.92
C VAL A 77 -7.85 9.74 5.15
N ARG A 78 -8.59 10.13 6.19
CA ARG A 78 -9.92 9.54 6.46
C ARG A 78 -10.91 9.78 5.34
N ALA A 79 -10.96 11.00 4.78
CA ALA A 79 -11.88 11.35 3.71
C ALA A 79 -11.61 10.53 2.43
N LEU A 80 -10.34 10.29 2.08
CA LEU A 80 -9.97 9.45 0.94
C LEU A 80 -10.38 8.00 1.15
N THR A 81 -10.21 7.46 2.36
CA THR A 81 -10.69 6.11 2.69
C THR A 81 -12.21 6.01 2.56
N SER A 82 -12.97 6.94 3.16
CA SER A 82 -14.43 6.95 3.06
C SER A 82 -14.89 7.10 1.61
N PHE A 83 -14.29 8.02 0.85
CA PHE A 83 -14.61 8.22 -0.56
C PHE A 83 -14.42 6.94 -1.38
N ALA A 84 -13.32 6.21 -1.16
CA ALA A 84 -13.07 4.95 -1.88
C ALA A 84 -14.10 3.87 -1.54
N LEU A 85 -14.49 3.75 -0.25
CA LEU A 85 -15.52 2.81 0.17
C LEU A 85 -16.88 3.15 -0.46
N ASP A 86 -17.30 4.41 -0.36
CA ASP A 86 -18.57 4.90 -0.92
C ASP A 86 -18.61 4.72 -2.45
N LEU A 87 -17.51 4.99 -3.14
CA LEU A 87 -17.39 4.83 -4.60
C LEU A 87 -17.62 3.38 -5.05
N HIS A 88 -17.33 2.41 -4.19
CA HIS A 88 -17.39 0.98 -4.50
C HIS A 88 -18.61 0.26 -3.90
N ALA A 89 -19.43 0.95 -3.10
CA ALA A 89 -20.52 0.37 -2.32
C ALA A 89 -21.60 -0.34 -3.16
N ASP A 90 -21.87 0.13 -4.38
CA ASP A 90 -22.87 -0.50 -5.26
C ASP A 90 -22.34 -1.74 -6.01
N ALA A 91 -21.01 -1.89 -6.09
CA ALA A 91 -20.36 -2.96 -6.85
C ALA A 91 -19.81 -4.08 -5.95
N PHE A 92 -19.55 -3.79 -4.68
CA PHE A 92 -18.88 -4.70 -3.75
C PHE A 92 -19.55 -4.69 -2.37
N VAL A 93 -19.41 -5.81 -1.64
CA VAL A 93 -19.78 -5.87 -0.23
C VAL A 93 -18.64 -5.30 0.59
N GLU A 94 -18.91 -4.27 1.38
CA GLU A 94 -17.93 -3.71 2.31
C GLU A 94 -17.65 -4.70 3.45
N ILE A 95 -16.38 -5.03 3.65
CA ILE A 95 -15.91 -5.95 4.69
C ILE A 95 -14.76 -5.27 5.44
N GLN A 96 -14.82 -5.31 6.78
CA GLN A 96 -13.72 -4.91 7.65
C GLN A 96 -13.04 -6.15 8.22
N PRO A 97 -11.93 -6.64 7.61
CA PRO A 97 -11.28 -7.86 8.06
C PRO A 97 -10.39 -7.65 9.29
N PRO A 98 -9.99 -8.73 9.99
CA PRO A 98 -8.95 -8.67 11.02
C PRO A 98 -7.61 -8.19 10.43
N THR A 99 -6.90 -7.34 11.17
CA THR A 99 -5.56 -6.84 10.78
C THR A 99 -4.40 -7.74 11.21
N LEU A 100 -4.71 -8.74 12.05
CA LEU A 100 -3.79 -9.78 12.50
C LEU A 100 -4.36 -11.15 12.11
N VAL A 101 -3.55 -11.95 11.41
CA VAL A 101 -3.98 -13.26 10.89
C VAL A 101 -3.02 -14.36 11.29
N ARG A 102 -3.48 -15.62 11.26
CA ARG A 102 -2.65 -16.79 11.54
C ARG A 102 -1.69 -17.07 10.39
N THR A 103 -0.60 -17.75 10.69
CA THR A 103 0.38 -18.25 9.69
C THR A 103 -0.28 -18.96 8.51
N GLN A 104 -1.31 -19.79 8.76
CA GLN A 104 -2.03 -20.50 7.70
C GLN A 104 -2.69 -19.55 6.67
N THR A 105 -3.23 -18.42 7.11
CA THR A 105 -3.84 -17.42 6.23
C THR A 105 -2.79 -16.74 5.34
N MET A 106 -1.64 -16.39 5.92
CA MET A 106 -0.51 -15.82 5.17
C MET A 106 0.11 -16.80 4.15
N MET A 107 0.10 -18.10 4.46
CA MET A 107 0.55 -19.13 3.53
C MET A 107 -0.44 -19.32 2.37
N ALA A 108 -1.74 -19.27 2.63
CA ALA A 108 -2.77 -19.47 1.62
C ALA A 108 -2.71 -18.44 0.49
N THR A 109 -2.32 -17.20 0.81
CA THR A 109 -2.16 -16.12 -0.17
C THR A 109 -0.75 -16.01 -0.75
N GLY A 110 0.15 -16.95 -0.42
CA GLY A 110 1.50 -17.00 -0.97
C GLY A 110 2.50 -16.01 -0.36
N HIS A 111 2.12 -15.29 0.71
CA HIS A 111 3.02 -14.37 1.41
C HIS A 111 4.08 -15.14 2.20
N LEU A 112 3.69 -16.24 2.84
CA LEU A 112 4.62 -17.15 3.52
C LEU A 112 4.83 -18.44 2.72
N PRO A 113 6.06 -18.98 2.69
CA PRO A 113 7.24 -18.57 3.46
C PRO A 113 8.11 -17.48 2.80
N LYS A 114 7.79 -17.06 1.57
CA LYS A 114 8.70 -16.27 0.72
C LYS A 114 9.03 -14.87 1.26
N PHE A 115 8.08 -14.20 1.89
CA PHE A 115 8.19 -12.80 2.34
C PHE A 115 8.17 -12.68 3.87
N ALA A 116 8.64 -13.71 4.58
CA ALA A 116 8.65 -13.72 6.05
C ALA A 116 9.45 -12.55 6.64
N ASP A 117 10.60 -12.24 6.03
CA ASP A 117 11.50 -11.16 6.48
C ASP A 117 10.95 -9.75 6.22
N GLU A 118 9.90 -9.63 5.40
CA GLU A 118 9.26 -8.36 5.03
C GLU A 118 7.97 -8.10 5.83
N ALA A 119 7.54 -9.05 6.67
CA ALA A 119 6.29 -8.99 7.42
C ALA A 119 6.51 -8.84 8.93
N TYR A 120 5.58 -8.17 9.61
CA TYR A 120 5.61 -8.07 11.07
C TYR A 120 4.92 -9.27 11.72
N GLN A 121 5.64 -9.99 12.59
CA GLN A 121 5.12 -11.10 13.38
C GLN A 121 4.99 -10.74 14.87
N ILE A 122 3.90 -11.20 15.47
CA ILE A 122 3.70 -11.24 16.92
C ILE A 122 3.97 -12.67 17.37
N GLU A 123 5.24 -12.98 17.69
CA GLU A 123 5.69 -14.35 17.98
C GLU A 123 4.92 -15.04 19.11
N ARG A 124 4.57 -14.28 20.16
CA ARG A 124 3.88 -14.83 21.35
C ARG A 124 2.55 -15.50 21.00
N ASP A 125 1.84 -14.94 20.03
CA ASP A 125 0.47 -15.32 19.69
C ASP A 125 0.39 -16.02 18.31
N ASP A 126 1.52 -16.20 17.63
CA ASP A 126 1.65 -16.66 16.23
C ASP A 126 0.70 -15.95 15.26
N LEU A 127 0.74 -14.60 15.31
CA LEU A 127 -0.05 -13.74 14.45
C LEU A 127 0.85 -12.85 13.59
N TRP A 128 0.36 -12.52 12.40
CA TRP A 128 1.05 -11.66 11.44
C TRP A 128 0.20 -10.44 11.15
N ALA A 129 0.83 -9.26 11.10
CA ALA A 129 0.18 -8.07 10.58
C ALA A 129 0.00 -8.22 9.07
N ILE A 130 -1.23 -8.01 8.60
CA ILE A 130 -1.54 -8.14 7.17
C ILE A 130 -0.79 -7.07 6.36
N PRO A 131 -0.11 -7.43 5.24
CA PRO A 131 0.50 -6.46 4.35
C PRO A 131 -0.54 -5.76 3.45
N THR A 132 -1.69 -6.40 3.25
CA THR A 132 -2.83 -5.92 2.47
C THR A 132 -4.13 -6.59 2.95
N ALA A 133 -5.27 -5.92 2.74
CA ALA A 133 -6.59 -6.47 3.03
C ALA A 133 -6.95 -7.68 2.14
N GLU A 134 -6.25 -7.90 1.02
CA GLU A 134 -6.42 -9.10 0.18
C GLU A 134 -6.15 -10.40 0.95
N VAL A 135 -5.26 -10.39 1.95
CA VAL A 135 -4.92 -11.61 2.71
C VAL A 135 -6.10 -12.20 3.48
N PRO A 136 -6.88 -11.40 4.24
CA PRO A 136 -8.02 -11.89 5.00
C PRO A 136 -9.37 -11.88 4.25
N LEU A 137 -9.46 -11.34 3.03
CA LEU A 137 -10.69 -11.32 2.22
C LEU A 137 -10.81 -12.59 1.37
#